data_AF-A0A1X1VMB5-F1
#
_entry.id   AF-A0A1X1VMB5-F1
#
_cell.length_a   1.000
_cell.length_b   1.000
_cell.length_c   1.000
_cell.angle_alpha   90.00
_cell.angle_beta   90.00
_cell.angle_gamma   90.00
#
_symmetry.space_group_name_H-M   'P 1'
#
loop_
_entity.id
_entity.type
_entity.pdbx_description
1 polymer ?
#
loop_
_entity_poly.entity_id
_entity_poly.type
_entity_poly.pdbx_seq_one_letter_code
_entity_poly.pdbx_strand_id
1 'polypeptide(L)'
;MVTLDYAIVIPSIGRESLRCLLTALAKGCGPPPTEVVVVDDGREPGSVAAVAGEFPVRVVCSGGRGPAAARNVGWRATTCPWVCFLDDDVVPHPLWKAVVVADLEAAGAVGAAASQAIIEVPRTGSGRPSDDERRTLQLAEAQWITADMAYRREVLIAVGGFDERFPRAYREDSDLALRVVAAGGTIVGGDRRCTHPVAPATRWSSVRAQIGNRDNALMRRKHGPAWRTLVGEGPGRMPEHLATTTAGALALGAALLRRGPLARRAATVWSLLTADFASRRWLNGPLTWREAVRMLVSSAAIPPVAVWHRLAGEWTFRGARRDPPLAVLLDRDDTIIVDRPYLNDPAGVEPTRGADRALGRLRRRGLLLAVVTNQSGVARGLISPEQLTEVNARVNEVLGPFDSWQVCVHGETDGCRCRKPQPGMVLAAAEALAVPPSRCVLIGDTGGDVQAALAAEAQAVLVPTRRTLPAEIEHAQTSARVAASLNDAVSLVLRECR
;
A
#
# COMPACT_ATOMS: atom_id res chain seq x y z
N MET A 1 4.44 24.37 27.06
CA MET A 1 4.53 22.92 26.76
C MET A 1 4.27 22.76 25.29
N VAL A 2 5.22 22.21 24.53
CA VAL A 2 4.98 21.82 23.14
C VAL A 2 4.06 20.61 23.20
N THR A 3 2.80 20.78 22.82
CA THR A 3 1.87 19.66 22.66
C THR A 3 2.37 18.79 21.51
N LEU A 4 2.50 17.49 21.74
CA LEU A 4 2.89 16.54 20.71
C LEU A 4 1.78 16.48 19.65
N ASP A 5 2.12 16.83 18.41
CA ASP A 5 1.19 16.81 17.28
C ASP A 5 1.07 15.40 16.69
N TYR A 6 -0.16 14.91 16.58
CA TYR A 6 -0.47 13.62 15.97
C TYR A 6 -1.81 13.65 15.25
N ALA A 7 -1.90 12.89 14.16
CA ALA A 7 -3.14 12.67 13.42
C ALA A 7 -3.61 11.24 13.58
N ILE A 8 -4.93 11.02 13.55
CA ILE A 8 -5.53 9.69 13.49
C ILE A 8 -6.01 9.42 12.07
N VAL A 9 -5.63 8.30 11.46
CA VAL A 9 -6.07 7.86 10.14
C VAL A 9 -6.94 6.63 10.28
N ILE A 10 -8.19 6.71 9.79
CA ILE A 10 -9.20 5.64 9.92
C ILE A 10 -9.71 5.25 8.53
N PRO A 11 -9.27 4.12 7.95
CA PRO A 11 -9.89 3.58 6.74
C PRO A 11 -11.27 2.98 7.06
N SER A 12 -12.30 3.33 6.30
CA SER A 12 -13.65 2.78 6.48
C SER A 12 -14.41 2.67 5.15
N ILE A 13 -15.40 1.78 5.13
CA ILE A 13 -16.39 1.66 4.05
C ILE A 13 -17.78 2.17 4.47
N GLY A 14 -17.87 2.95 5.55
CA GLY A 14 -19.13 3.51 6.06
C GLY A 14 -19.88 2.61 7.04
N ARG A 15 -19.16 1.77 7.80
CA ARG A 15 -19.75 0.86 8.78
C ARG A 15 -20.28 1.60 10.00
N GLU A 16 -21.26 1.03 10.69
CA GLU A 16 -21.73 1.57 11.99
C GLU A 16 -20.61 1.66 13.02
N SER A 17 -19.65 0.73 12.96
CA SER A 17 -18.51 0.69 13.87
C SER A 17 -17.65 1.97 13.82
N LEU A 18 -17.59 2.65 12.66
CA LEU A 18 -16.92 3.95 12.54
C LEU A 18 -17.55 4.99 13.48
N ARG A 19 -18.89 5.03 13.56
CA ARG A 19 -19.60 5.96 14.46
C ARG A 19 -19.30 5.64 15.91
N CYS A 20 -19.25 4.35 16.25
CA CYS A 20 -18.87 3.89 17.58
C CYS A 20 -17.44 4.32 17.95
N LEU A 21 -16.47 4.11 17.05
CA LEU A 21 -15.08 4.52 17.23
C LEU A 21 -14.96 6.04 17.45
N LEU A 22 -15.55 6.84 16.55
CA LEU A 22 -15.49 8.31 16.65
C LEU A 22 -16.16 8.82 17.94
N THR A 23 -17.26 8.21 18.35
CA THR A 23 -17.94 8.54 19.62
C THR A 23 -17.07 8.18 20.83
N ALA A 24 -16.38 7.03 20.80
CA ALA A 24 -15.47 6.62 21.86
C ALA A 24 -14.26 7.58 21.97
N LEU A 25 -13.70 8.00 20.83
CA LEU A 25 -12.63 9.00 20.79
C LEU A 25 -13.07 10.36 21.31
N ALA A 26 -14.28 10.82 20.97
CA ALA A 26 -14.84 12.08 21.48
C ALA A 26 -14.94 12.06 23.01
N LYS A 27 -15.60 11.02 23.56
CA LYS A 27 -15.81 10.87 25.02
C LYS A 27 -14.53 10.56 25.81
N GLY A 28 -13.45 10.16 25.14
CA GLY A 28 -12.19 9.83 25.81
C GLY A 28 -11.56 11.01 26.53
N CYS A 29 -10.79 10.73 27.58
CA CYS A 29 -10.01 11.71 28.32
C CYS A 29 -8.63 11.92 27.69
N GLY A 30 -8.10 13.14 27.79
CA GLY A 30 -6.78 13.51 27.27
C GLY A 30 -6.85 14.53 26.14
N PRO A 31 -5.68 15.04 25.69
CA PRO A 31 -5.61 16.04 24.64
C PRO A 31 -6.17 15.49 23.32
N PRO A 32 -6.96 16.29 22.58
CA PRO A 32 -7.48 15.85 21.28
C PRO A 32 -6.34 15.67 20.27
N PRO A 33 -6.52 14.82 19.25
CA PRO A 33 -5.61 14.80 18.10
C PRO A 33 -5.66 16.14 17.36
N THR A 34 -4.59 16.48 16.66
CA THR A 34 -4.54 17.67 15.80
C THR A 34 -5.60 17.59 14.70
N GLU A 35 -5.77 16.40 14.12
CA GLU A 35 -6.82 16.09 13.16
C GLU A 35 -7.15 14.59 13.14
N VAL A 36 -8.34 14.26 12.64
CA VAL A 36 -8.75 12.89 12.32
C VAL A 36 -9.08 12.82 10.83
N VAL A 37 -8.32 12.01 10.10
CA VAL A 37 -8.52 11.75 8.68
C VAL A 37 -9.27 10.43 8.51
N VAL A 38 -10.56 10.53 8.20
CA VAL A 38 -11.38 9.35 7.84
C VAL A 38 -11.28 9.14 6.34
N VAL A 39 -10.86 7.94 5.94
CA VAL A 39 -10.67 7.60 4.53
C VAL A 39 -11.82 6.71 4.06
N ASP A 40 -12.64 7.25 3.16
CA ASP A 40 -13.71 6.53 2.48
C ASP A 40 -13.10 5.60 1.41
N ASP A 41 -13.04 4.30 1.74
CA ASP A 41 -12.66 3.21 0.83
C ASP A 41 -13.88 2.47 0.28
N GLY A 42 -15.04 3.12 0.27
CA GLY A 42 -16.21 2.67 -0.47
C GLY A 42 -15.94 2.64 -1.98
N ARG A 43 -16.64 1.73 -2.68
CA ARG A 43 -16.63 1.70 -4.16
C ARG A 43 -17.37 2.88 -4.76
N GLU A 44 -18.32 3.45 -4.01
CA GLU A 44 -19.11 4.60 -4.39
C GLU A 44 -18.74 5.79 -3.48
N PRO A 45 -18.53 6.99 -4.03
CA PRO A 45 -18.22 8.17 -3.23
C PRO A 45 -19.32 8.48 -2.21
N GLY A 46 -18.93 8.87 -1.00
CA GLY A 46 -19.88 9.25 0.05
C GLY A 46 -20.45 8.06 0.82
N SER A 47 -19.77 6.89 0.77
CA SER A 47 -20.10 5.76 1.64
C SER A 47 -19.88 6.12 3.11
N VAL A 48 -18.94 7.04 3.37
CA VAL A 48 -18.77 7.68 4.68
C VAL A 48 -19.45 9.05 4.66
N ALA A 49 -20.48 9.22 5.49
CA ALA A 49 -21.12 10.52 5.70
C ALA A 49 -20.18 11.47 6.45
N ALA A 50 -20.31 12.78 6.22
CA ALA A 50 -19.62 13.80 7.01
C ALA A 50 -19.97 13.61 8.49
N VAL A 51 -18.95 13.36 9.32
CA VAL A 51 -19.12 13.20 10.76
C VAL A 51 -18.75 14.51 11.43
N ALA A 52 -19.74 15.21 11.99
CA ALA A 52 -19.49 16.33 12.88
C ALA A 52 -19.01 15.81 14.24
N GLY A 53 -17.94 16.37 14.79
CA GLY A 53 -17.36 15.94 16.06
C GLY A 53 -16.61 17.07 16.78
N GLU A 54 -16.17 16.80 18.02
CA GLU A 54 -15.45 17.75 18.88
C GLU A 54 -14.03 18.09 18.40
N PHE A 55 -13.47 17.32 17.46
CA PHE A 55 -12.16 17.54 16.85
C PHE A 55 -12.29 17.60 15.31
N PRO A 56 -11.31 18.22 14.60
CA PRO A 56 -11.37 18.36 13.15
C PRO A 56 -11.37 16.99 12.46
N VAL A 57 -12.51 16.61 11.88
CA VAL A 57 -12.64 15.40 11.07
C VAL A 57 -12.60 15.78 9.59
N ARG A 58 -11.60 15.26 8.87
CA ARG A 58 -11.47 15.41 7.42
C ARG A 58 -11.80 14.08 6.75
N VAL A 59 -12.76 14.09 5.82
CA VAL A 59 -13.08 12.90 5.00
C VAL A 59 -12.37 13.01 3.65
N VAL A 60 -11.64 11.96 3.27
CA VAL A 60 -10.94 11.84 1.98
C VAL A 60 -11.32 10.52 1.31
N CYS A 61 -11.32 10.45 -0.02
CA CYS A 61 -11.70 9.23 -0.76
C CYS A 61 -10.46 8.51 -1.28
N SER A 62 -10.39 7.18 -1.09
CA SER A 62 -9.32 6.34 -1.67
C SER A 62 -9.72 5.61 -2.95
N GLY A 63 -11.02 5.56 -3.26
CA GLY A 63 -11.58 4.96 -4.48
C GLY A 63 -11.76 3.44 -4.40
N GLY A 64 -11.95 2.88 -3.20
CA GLY A 64 -12.28 1.46 -3.02
C GLY A 64 -11.17 0.49 -3.41
N ARG A 65 -9.93 0.85 -3.09
CA ARG A 65 -8.71 0.11 -3.50
C ARG A 65 -8.17 -0.81 -2.42
N GLY A 66 -8.79 -0.82 -1.24
CA GLY A 66 -8.40 -1.63 -0.11
C GLY A 66 -7.67 -0.81 0.97
N PRO A 67 -7.52 -1.39 2.18
CA PRO A 67 -7.08 -0.66 3.35
C PRO A 67 -5.65 -0.13 3.25
N ALA A 68 -4.74 -0.82 2.55
CA ALA A 68 -3.40 -0.30 2.27
C ALA A 68 -3.43 1.04 1.51
N ALA A 69 -4.23 1.13 0.45
CA ALA A 69 -4.41 2.34 -0.33
C ALA A 69 -5.14 3.43 0.47
N ALA A 70 -6.14 3.06 1.26
CA ALA A 70 -6.86 3.98 2.13
C ALA A 70 -5.92 4.61 3.18
N ARG A 71 -5.14 3.80 3.90
CA ARG A 71 -4.14 4.30 4.85
C ARG A 71 -3.12 5.22 4.18
N ASN A 72 -2.68 4.88 2.97
CA ASN A 72 -1.79 5.73 2.16
C ASN A 72 -2.37 7.10 1.82
N VAL A 73 -3.63 7.15 1.39
CA VAL A 73 -4.33 8.42 1.15
C VAL A 73 -4.46 9.22 2.44
N GLY A 74 -4.79 8.55 3.55
CA GLY A 74 -4.98 9.18 4.85
C GLY A 74 -3.70 9.82 5.41
N TRP A 75 -2.59 9.08 5.50
CA TRP A 75 -1.36 9.63 6.09
C TRP A 75 -0.71 10.71 5.22
N ARG A 76 -0.92 10.69 3.91
CA ARG A 76 -0.46 11.76 3.00
C ARG A 76 -1.29 13.03 3.11
N ALA A 77 -2.53 12.94 3.58
CA ALA A 77 -3.41 14.09 3.75
C ALA A 77 -3.09 14.96 4.99
N THR A 78 -2.20 14.47 5.87
CA THR A 78 -1.77 15.16 7.09
C THR A 78 -0.28 15.51 7.05
N THR A 79 0.09 16.57 7.76
CA THR A 79 1.47 17.00 8.00
C THR A 79 1.97 16.66 9.40
N CYS A 80 1.14 16.03 10.25
CA CYS A 80 1.51 15.70 11.61
C CYS A 80 2.75 14.76 11.65
N PRO A 81 3.69 14.96 12.58
CA PRO A 81 4.89 14.14 12.67
C PRO A 81 4.59 12.68 13.06
N TRP A 82 3.52 12.45 13.82
CA TRP A 82 3.02 11.12 14.16
C TRP A 82 1.66 10.85 13.50
N VAL A 83 1.52 9.64 12.96
CA VAL A 83 0.28 9.16 12.35
C VAL A 83 -0.16 7.88 13.04
N CYS A 84 -1.29 7.93 13.74
CA CYS A 84 -1.93 6.79 14.40
C CYS A 84 -2.98 6.17 13.47
N PHE A 85 -2.78 4.92 13.06
CA PHE A 85 -3.78 4.15 12.33
C PHE A 85 -4.68 3.42 13.31
N LEU A 86 -6.00 3.63 13.18
CA LEU A 86 -7.02 2.86 13.89
C LEU A 86 -7.95 2.21 12.87
N ASP A 87 -8.28 0.94 13.07
CA ASP A 87 -9.32 0.28 12.28
C ASP A 87 -10.71 0.78 12.69
N ASP A 88 -11.63 0.95 11.74
CA ASP A 88 -12.97 1.49 12.03
C ASP A 88 -13.85 0.53 12.86
N ASP A 89 -13.37 -0.65 13.26
CA ASP A 89 -14.05 -1.57 14.17
C ASP A 89 -13.35 -1.76 15.52
N VAL A 90 -12.27 -1.03 15.83
CA VAL A 90 -11.75 -1.01 17.20
C VAL A 90 -12.53 -0.08 18.11
N VAL A 91 -12.51 -0.39 19.40
CA VAL A 91 -13.05 0.45 20.46
C VAL A 91 -11.90 0.91 21.37
N PRO A 92 -11.48 2.18 21.29
CA PRO A 92 -10.39 2.68 22.12
C PRO A 92 -10.82 2.79 23.58
N HIS A 93 -9.89 2.50 24.50
CA HIS A 93 -10.10 2.68 25.93
C HIS A 93 -10.39 4.17 26.25
N PRO A 94 -11.19 4.51 27.29
CA PRO A 94 -11.49 5.90 27.62
C PRO A 94 -10.26 6.78 27.89
N LEU A 95 -9.13 6.21 28.29
CA LEU A 95 -7.85 6.92 28.50
C LEU A 95 -6.94 6.94 27.27
N TRP A 96 -7.37 6.41 26.12
CA TRP A 96 -6.53 6.23 24.94
C TRP A 96 -5.81 7.52 24.52
N LYS A 97 -6.53 8.66 24.45
CA LYS A 97 -5.94 9.96 24.07
C LYS A 97 -4.91 10.48 25.07
N ALA A 98 -5.09 10.18 26.36
CA ALA A 98 -4.10 10.53 27.38
C ALA A 98 -2.83 9.66 27.25
N VAL A 99 -3.00 8.36 27.00
CA VAL A 99 -1.89 7.40 26.94
C VAL A 99 -1.12 7.50 25.63
N VAL A 100 -1.78 7.77 24.49
CA VAL A 100 -1.10 7.89 23.20
C VAL A 100 -0.03 8.98 23.22
N VAL A 101 -0.27 10.11 23.89
CA VAL A 101 0.75 11.16 24.00
C VAL A 101 1.99 10.65 24.75
N ALA A 102 1.80 9.96 25.87
CA ALA A 102 2.90 9.37 26.63
C ALA A 102 3.65 8.30 25.81
N ASP A 103 2.93 7.43 25.09
CA ASP A 103 3.52 6.42 24.20
C ASP A 103 4.40 7.06 23.13
N LEU A 104 3.92 8.13 22.49
CA LEU A 104 4.62 8.81 21.41
C LEU A 104 5.82 9.61 21.91
N GLU A 105 5.74 10.21 23.11
CA GLU A 105 6.88 10.85 23.76
C GLU A 105 7.96 9.82 24.14
N ALA A 106 7.57 8.67 24.69
CA ALA A 106 8.49 7.59 25.06
C ALA A 106 9.16 6.97 23.82
N ALA A 107 8.39 6.68 22.77
CA ALA A 107 8.91 6.29 21.46
C ALA A 107 9.83 7.38 20.87
N GLY A 108 9.44 8.63 21.10
CA GLY A 108 10.21 9.85 20.83
C GLY A 108 11.63 9.79 21.36
N ALA A 109 11.75 9.59 22.67
CA ALA A 109 12.99 9.63 23.44
C ALA A 109 14.01 8.57 23.01
N VAL A 110 13.56 7.41 22.51
CA VAL A 110 14.43 6.32 22.05
C VAL A 110 14.64 6.32 20.53
N GLY A 111 14.11 7.32 19.82
CA GLY A 111 14.21 7.38 18.36
C GLY A 111 13.44 6.27 17.64
N ALA A 112 12.38 5.71 18.27
CA ALA A 112 11.60 4.65 17.67
C ALA A 112 10.84 5.15 16.43
N ALA A 113 10.77 4.28 15.42
CA ALA A 113 10.10 4.52 14.17
C ALA A 113 8.57 4.38 14.29
N ALA A 114 8.12 3.53 15.22
CA ALA A 114 6.71 3.25 15.45
C ALA A 114 6.43 2.78 16.88
N SER A 115 5.17 2.87 17.30
CA SER A 115 4.65 2.36 18.56
C SER A 115 3.38 1.55 18.32
N GLN A 116 3.33 0.31 18.81
CA GLN A 116 2.17 -0.58 18.73
C GLN A 116 1.36 -0.54 20.04
N ALA A 117 0.03 -0.50 19.94
CA ALA A 117 -0.84 -0.58 21.10
C ALA A 117 -1.06 -2.01 21.61
N ILE A 118 -1.61 -2.12 22.82
CA ILE A 118 -2.16 -3.37 23.35
C ILE A 118 -3.55 -3.60 22.76
N ILE A 119 -3.69 -4.67 21.99
CA ILE A 119 -4.99 -5.08 21.42
C ILE A 119 -5.64 -6.12 22.32
N GLU A 120 -6.83 -5.81 22.80
CA GLU A 120 -7.63 -6.71 23.62
C GLU A 120 -8.75 -7.34 22.78
N VAL A 121 -8.82 -8.66 22.77
CA VAL A 121 -9.90 -9.39 22.08
C VAL A 121 -10.77 -10.06 23.15
N PRO A 122 -12.00 -9.58 23.38
CA PRO A 122 -12.84 -10.10 24.46
C PRO A 122 -13.29 -11.51 24.11
N ARG A 123 -13.24 -12.42 25.08
CA ARG A 123 -13.77 -13.78 24.92
C ARG A 123 -15.29 -13.77 24.94
N THR A 124 -15.89 -14.36 23.91
CA THR A 124 -17.32 -14.63 23.82
C THR A 124 -17.66 -15.89 24.63
N GLY A 125 -18.17 -15.71 25.85
CA GLY A 125 -18.63 -16.80 26.72
C GLY A 125 -17.53 -17.57 27.48
N SER A 126 -17.94 -18.51 28.32
CA SER A 126 -17.06 -19.29 29.21
C SER A 126 -16.51 -20.59 28.59
N GLY A 127 -16.95 -20.93 27.38
CA GLY A 127 -16.60 -22.18 26.70
C GLY A 127 -15.25 -22.18 25.98
N ARG A 128 -14.92 -23.32 25.37
CA ARG A 128 -13.78 -23.44 24.46
C ARG A 128 -14.05 -22.60 23.19
N PRO A 129 -13.10 -21.75 22.76
CA PRO A 129 -13.31 -20.90 21.60
C PRO A 129 -13.38 -21.75 20.32
N SER A 130 -14.31 -21.40 19.44
CA SER A 130 -14.39 -21.90 18.07
C SER A 130 -13.16 -21.54 17.23
N ASP A 131 -13.02 -22.17 16.07
CA ASP A 131 -11.89 -21.91 15.16
C ASP A 131 -11.78 -20.44 14.71
N ASP A 132 -12.91 -19.76 14.56
CA ASP A 132 -12.96 -18.33 14.19
C ASP A 132 -12.63 -17.40 15.35
N GLU A 133 -13.16 -17.71 16.54
CA GLU A 133 -12.82 -16.99 17.77
C GLU A 133 -11.32 -17.09 18.04
N ARG A 134 -10.73 -18.29 17.93
CA ARG A 134 -9.27 -18.47 18.10
C ARG A 134 -8.45 -17.63 17.13
N ARG A 135 -8.84 -17.56 15.85
CA ARG A 135 -8.17 -16.70 14.87
C ARG A 135 -8.22 -15.23 15.25
N THR A 136 -9.34 -14.77 15.80
CA THR A 136 -9.45 -13.38 16.26
C THR A 136 -8.65 -13.17 17.55
N LEU A 137 -8.70 -14.11 18.50
CA LEU A 137 -7.94 -14.05 19.75
C LEU A 137 -6.43 -13.95 19.52
N GLN A 138 -5.92 -14.57 18.44
CA GLN A 138 -4.51 -14.45 18.03
C GLN A 138 -4.09 -13.02 17.69
N LEU A 139 -5.03 -12.10 17.38
CA LEU A 139 -4.71 -10.69 17.16
C LEU A 139 -4.17 -10.01 18.43
N ALA A 140 -4.55 -10.49 19.62
CA ALA A 140 -4.04 -9.95 20.88
C ALA A 140 -2.54 -10.25 21.10
N GLU A 141 -2.03 -11.30 20.45
CA GLU A 141 -0.61 -11.71 20.51
C GLU A 141 0.14 -11.34 19.22
N ALA A 142 -0.55 -10.75 18.24
CA ALA A 142 0.03 -10.45 16.93
C ALA A 142 1.02 -9.28 17.01
N GLN A 143 2.14 -9.44 16.32
CA GLN A 143 3.11 -8.37 16.14
C GLN A 143 2.69 -7.47 14.98
N TRP A 144 2.85 -6.18 15.20
CA TRP A 144 2.71 -5.10 14.23
C TRP A 144 1.34 -4.96 13.56
N ILE A 145 0.29 -5.27 14.30
CA ILE A 145 -1.09 -5.13 13.85
C ILE A 145 -1.51 -3.66 13.72
N THR A 146 -2.07 -3.26 12.57
CA THR A 146 -2.55 -1.89 12.33
C THR A 146 -3.91 -1.54 12.94
N ALA A 147 -4.51 -2.45 13.71
CA ALA A 147 -5.73 -2.18 14.47
C ALA A 147 -5.56 -0.96 15.39
N ASP A 148 -4.37 -0.82 15.97
CA ASP A 148 -3.88 0.42 16.58
C ASP A 148 -2.34 0.47 16.54
N MET A 149 -1.83 1.24 15.58
CA MET A 149 -0.39 1.39 15.34
C MET A 149 -0.06 2.85 15.00
N ALA A 150 0.98 3.38 15.61
CA ALA A 150 1.47 4.73 15.33
C ALA A 150 2.84 4.67 14.64
N TYR A 151 3.00 5.40 13.54
CA TYR A 151 4.27 5.55 12.84
C TYR A 151 4.69 7.00 12.79
N ARG A 152 6.00 7.26 12.81
CA ARG A 152 6.53 8.56 12.39
C ARG A 152 6.25 8.76 10.90
N ARG A 153 5.78 9.96 10.55
CA ARG A 153 5.50 10.32 9.16
C ARG A 153 6.74 10.23 8.29
N GLU A 154 7.91 10.64 8.79
CA GLU A 154 9.19 10.54 8.07
C GLU A 154 9.57 9.09 7.73
N VAL A 155 9.21 8.13 8.59
CA VAL A 155 9.42 6.71 8.35
C VAL A 155 8.48 6.21 7.27
N LEU A 156 7.19 6.58 7.34
CA LEU A 156 6.23 6.25 6.28
C LEU A 156 6.68 6.78 4.93
N ILE A 157 7.24 8.00 4.88
CA ILE A 157 7.86 8.55 3.67
C ILE A 157 9.03 7.68 3.23
N ALA A 158 10.00 7.44 4.11
CA ALA A 158 11.24 6.73 3.77
C ALA A 158 11.00 5.33 3.20
N VAL A 159 10.04 4.58 3.75
CA VAL A 159 9.69 3.24 3.24
C VAL A 159 8.60 3.27 2.15
N GLY A 160 8.02 4.44 1.88
CA GLY A 160 6.96 4.66 0.89
C GLY A 160 5.61 4.04 1.26
N GLY A 161 5.24 4.10 2.54
CA GLY A 161 3.92 3.73 3.07
C GLY A 161 3.56 2.25 2.91
N PHE A 162 2.26 1.98 2.85
CA PHE A 162 1.71 0.63 2.67
C PHE A 162 1.83 0.18 1.22
N ASP A 163 2.06 -1.12 1.01
CA ASP A 163 2.09 -1.70 -0.34
C ASP A 163 0.66 -2.04 -0.79
N GLU A 164 0.14 -1.25 -1.74
CA GLU A 164 -1.24 -1.35 -2.22
C GLU A 164 -1.51 -2.63 -3.04
N ARG A 165 -0.49 -3.45 -3.31
CA ARG A 165 -0.68 -4.80 -3.87
C ARG A 165 -1.30 -5.77 -2.87
N PHE A 166 -1.41 -5.40 -1.58
CA PHE A 166 -2.22 -6.07 -0.57
C PHE A 166 -3.64 -5.47 -0.55
N PRO A 167 -4.64 -6.10 -1.19
CA PRO A 167 -5.96 -5.50 -1.39
C PRO A 167 -6.92 -5.72 -0.22
N ARG A 168 -6.45 -6.30 0.89
CA ARG A 168 -7.26 -6.73 2.04
C ARG A 168 -6.59 -6.28 3.33
N ALA A 169 -7.36 -6.30 4.42
CA ALA A 169 -6.83 -6.15 5.77
C ALA A 169 -6.12 -7.44 6.20
N TYR A 170 -5.01 -7.73 5.53
CA TYR A 170 -4.18 -8.92 5.69
C TYR A 170 -2.80 -8.71 5.03
N ARG A 171 -1.74 -8.67 5.85
CA ARG A 171 -0.30 -8.60 5.51
C ARG A 171 0.26 -7.26 5.07
N GLU A 172 -0.56 -6.27 4.76
CA GLU A 172 -0.11 -4.92 4.47
C GLU A 172 0.65 -4.29 5.65
N ASP A 173 0.27 -4.66 6.86
CA ASP A 173 0.85 -4.23 8.14
C ASP A 173 2.20 -4.91 8.41
N SER A 174 2.22 -6.23 8.28
CA SER A 174 3.40 -7.09 8.37
C SER A 174 4.46 -6.65 7.37
N ASP A 175 4.06 -6.36 6.12
CA ASP A 175 4.96 -5.88 5.08
C ASP A 175 5.58 -4.52 5.42
N LEU A 176 4.75 -3.57 5.88
CA LEU A 176 5.22 -2.24 6.27
C LEU A 176 6.23 -2.35 7.41
N ALA A 177 5.89 -3.08 8.47
CA ALA A 177 6.74 -3.24 9.63
C ALA A 177 8.08 -3.92 9.28
N LEU A 178 8.08 -4.95 8.45
CA LEU A 178 9.31 -5.58 7.97
C LEU A 178 10.18 -4.61 7.16
N ARG A 179 9.58 -3.73 6.33
CA ARG A 179 10.34 -2.71 5.61
C ARG A 179 10.92 -1.64 6.55
N VAL A 180 10.17 -1.23 7.58
CA VAL A 180 10.66 -0.31 8.61
C VAL A 180 11.85 -0.90 9.35
N VAL A 181 11.74 -2.16 9.81
CA VAL A 181 12.83 -2.85 10.53
C VAL A 181 14.03 -3.08 9.62
N ALA A 182 13.82 -3.47 8.36
CA ALA A 182 14.90 -3.65 7.40
C ALA A 182 15.62 -2.34 7.05
N ALA A 183 14.96 -1.19 7.20
CA ALA A 183 15.56 0.14 7.08
C ALA A 183 16.25 0.63 8.37
N GLY A 184 16.33 -0.21 9.41
CA GLY A 184 16.96 0.10 10.69
C GLY A 184 16.04 0.74 11.73
N GLY A 185 14.74 0.89 11.43
CA GLY A 185 13.77 1.44 12.36
C GLY A 185 13.37 0.45 13.47
N THR A 186 13.19 0.94 14.69
CA THR A 186 12.69 0.15 15.81
C THR A 186 11.19 0.38 16.03
N ILE A 187 10.45 -0.68 16.32
CA ILE A 187 9.02 -0.63 16.67
C ILE A 187 8.89 -1.02 18.13
N VAL A 188 8.37 -0.13 18.97
CA VAL A 188 8.19 -0.36 20.41
C VAL A 188 6.75 -0.72 20.75
N GLY A 189 6.54 -1.38 21.89
CA GLY A 189 5.21 -1.52 22.48
C GLY A 189 4.86 -0.25 23.28
N GLY A 190 3.62 0.20 23.15
CA GLY A 190 3.00 1.25 23.96
C GLY A 190 1.94 0.69 24.91
N ASP A 191 1.47 1.53 25.82
CA ASP A 191 0.51 1.17 26.87
C ASP A 191 -0.94 1.46 26.48
N ARG A 192 -1.18 2.19 25.37
CA ARG A 192 -2.54 2.48 24.92
C ARG A 192 -3.26 1.20 24.52
N ARG A 193 -4.57 1.17 24.78
CA ARG A 193 -5.41 -0.03 24.66
C ARG A 193 -6.58 0.19 23.73
N CYS A 194 -6.79 -0.78 22.85
CA CYS A 194 -7.96 -0.87 21.98
C CYS A 194 -8.57 -2.26 22.06
N THR A 195 -9.90 -2.32 22.16
CA THR A 195 -10.64 -3.59 22.08
C THR A 195 -10.99 -3.87 20.62
N HIS A 196 -10.63 -5.04 20.11
CA HIS A 196 -11.07 -5.51 18.80
C HIS A 196 -12.21 -6.52 18.97
N PRO A 197 -13.41 -6.27 18.42
CA PRO A 197 -14.55 -7.17 18.56
C PRO A 197 -14.31 -8.48 17.81
N VAL A 198 -14.92 -9.56 18.31
CA VAL A 198 -14.86 -10.85 17.61
C VAL A 198 -15.76 -10.82 16.39
N ALA A 199 -15.17 -11.08 15.22
CA ALA A 199 -15.92 -11.12 13.97
C ALA A 199 -16.94 -12.27 13.99
N PRO A 200 -18.18 -12.06 13.49
CA PRO A 200 -19.18 -13.12 13.45
C PRO A 200 -18.73 -14.29 12.57
N ALA A 201 -18.76 -15.48 13.16
CA ALA A 201 -18.36 -16.72 12.51
C ALA A 201 -19.42 -17.23 11.52
N THR A 202 -18.99 -17.90 10.46
CA THR A 202 -19.89 -18.58 9.50
C THR A 202 -19.40 -20.00 9.27
N ARG A 203 -20.22 -20.88 8.69
CA ARG A 203 -19.78 -22.27 8.40
C ARG A 203 -18.59 -22.38 7.42
N TRP A 204 -18.28 -21.32 6.66
CA TRP A 204 -17.24 -21.30 5.62
C TRP A 204 -16.13 -20.26 5.87
N SER A 205 -16.13 -19.60 7.02
CA SER A 205 -15.13 -18.58 7.41
C SER A 205 -13.69 -19.09 7.27
N SER A 206 -13.35 -20.25 7.82
CA SER A 206 -11.99 -20.82 7.74
C SER A 206 -11.57 -21.15 6.31
N VAL A 207 -12.51 -21.51 5.42
CA VAL A 207 -12.23 -21.74 3.99
C VAL A 207 -12.02 -20.40 3.28
N ARG A 208 -12.89 -19.40 3.54
CA ARG A 208 -12.75 -18.06 2.95
C ARG A 208 -11.44 -17.37 3.37
N ALA A 209 -11.00 -17.58 4.61
CA ALA A 209 -9.73 -17.06 5.11
C ALA A 209 -8.51 -17.54 4.30
N GLN A 210 -8.62 -18.67 3.59
CA GLN A 210 -7.51 -19.18 2.77
C GLN A 210 -7.17 -18.26 1.59
N ILE A 211 -8.01 -17.29 1.24
CA ILE A 211 -7.68 -16.26 0.25
C ILE A 211 -6.39 -15.50 0.58
N GLY A 212 -6.08 -15.34 1.88
CA GLY A 212 -4.84 -14.71 2.35
C GLY A 212 -3.56 -15.46 1.92
N ASN A 213 -3.66 -16.74 1.49
CA ASN A 213 -2.52 -17.44 0.91
C ASN A 213 -2.04 -16.84 -0.42
N ARG A 214 -2.88 -16.04 -1.11
CA ARG A 214 -2.42 -15.21 -2.24
C ARG A 214 -1.43 -14.16 -1.77
N ASP A 215 -1.75 -13.46 -0.69
CA ASP A 215 -0.98 -12.35 -0.14
C ASP A 215 0.31 -12.86 0.52
N ASN A 216 0.26 -14.04 1.15
CA ASN A 216 1.44 -14.77 1.62
C ASN A 216 2.48 -15.05 0.50
N ALA A 217 2.05 -15.09 -0.78
CA ALA A 217 2.97 -15.23 -1.91
C ALA A 217 3.76 -13.97 -2.19
N LEU A 218 3.11 -12.81 -2.09
CA LEU A 218 3.81 -11.54 -2.18
C LEU A 218 4.79 -11.37 -1.01
N MET A 219 4.38 -11.70 0.21
CA MET A 219 5.27 -11.66 1.38
C MET A 219 6.54 -12.49 1.17
N ARG A 220 6.39 -13.74 0.70
CA ARG A 220 7.55 -14.61 0.39
C ARG A 220 8.42 -14.02 -0.71
N ARG A 221 7.84 -13.40 -1.73
CA ARG A 221 8.59 -12.80 -2.84
C ARG A 221 9.41 -11.59 -2.38
N LYS A 222 8.85 -10.78 -1.48
CA LYS A 222 9.47 -9.55 -0.96
C LYS A 222 10.53 -9.82 0.12
N HIS A 223 10.21 -10.71 1.06
CA HIS A 223 10.96 -10.90 2.31
C HIS A 223 11.62 -12.28 2.43
N GLY A 224 11.51 -13.11 1.39
CA GLY A 224 12.08 -14.45 1.37
C GLY A 224 11.23 -15.49 2.13
N PRO A 225 11.64 -16.77 2.15
CA PRO A 225 10.84 -17.86 2.72
C PRO A 225 10.66 -17.80 4.24
N ALA A 226 11.55 -17.09 4.96
CA ALA A 226 11.55 -16.98 6.42
C ALA A 226 10.66 -15.85 6.97
N TRP A 227 9.92 -15.14 6.10
CA TRP A 227 9.15 -13.95 6.48
C TRP A 227 8.17 -14.18 7.64
N ARG A 228 7.61 -15.39 7.78
CA ARG A 228 6.70 -15.72 8.89
C ARG A 228 7.38 -15.63 10.24
N THR A 229 8.58 -16.21 10.34
CA THR A 229 9.39 -16.13 11.56
C THR A 229 9.73 -14.68 11.90
N LEU A 230 9.98 -13.83 10.89
CA LEU A 230 10.30 -12.42 11.08
C LEU A 230 9.13 -11.60 11.65
N VAL A 231 7.89 -12.05 11.48
CA VAL A 231 6.67 -11.38 12.01
C VAL A 231 6.10 -12.12 13.23
N GLY A 232 6.88 -12.98 13.88
CA GLY A 232 6.47 -13.73 15.06
C GLY A 232 5.47 -14.86 14.78
N GLU A 233 5.28 -15.26 13.51
CA GLU A 233 4.40 -16.37 13.14
C GLU A 233 5.13 -17.71 13.00
N GLY A 234 4.40 -18.80 13.27
CA GLY A 234 4.86 -20.16 13.01
C GLY A 234 5.02 -20.48 11.50
N PRO A 235 5.56 -21.66 11.16
CA PRO A 235 5.89 -22.04 9.77
C PRO A 235 4.67 -22.13 8.81
N GLY A 236 3.45 -22.01 9.34
CA GLY A 236 2.21 -22.25 8.60
C GLY A 236 2.02 -23.74 8.28
N ARG A 237 0.94 -24.07 7.55
CA ARG A 237 0.57 -25.47 7.22
C ARG A 237 0.56 -25.77 5.72
N MET A 238 1.23 -24.93 4.94
CA MET A 238 1.22 -25.06 3.48
C MET A 238 1.84 -26.38 2.99
N PRO A 239 2.93 -26.92 3.58
CA PRO A 239 3.44 -28.23 3.20
C PRO A 239 2.42 -29.35 3.40
N GLU A 240 1.71 -29.37 4.52
CA GLU A 240 0.68 -30.36 4.83
C GLU A 240 -0.54 -30.20 3.93
N HIS A 241 -0.92 -28.95 3.63
CA HIS A 241 -1.99 -28.67 2.68
C HIS A 241 -1.63 -29.16 1.28
N LEU A 242 -0.39 -28.92 0.83
CA LEU A 242 0.11 -29.43 -0.45
C LEU A 242 0.10 -30.96 -0.49
N ALA A 243 0.58 -31.62 0.56
CA ALA A 243 0.55 -33.08 0.65
C ALA A 243 -0.89 -33.64 0.58
N THR A 244 -1.82 -33.02 1.32
CA THR A 244 -3.23 -33.41 1.32
C THR A 244 -3.87 -33.21 -0.06
N THR A 245 -3.65 -32.05 -0.68
CA THR A 245 -4.19 -31.74 -2.02
C THR A 245 -3.64 -32.67 -3.08
N THR A 246 -2.33 -32.94 -3.07
CA THR A 246 -1.69 -33.87 -4.02
C THR A 246 -2.22 -35.29 -3.86
N ALA A 247 -2.39 -35.78 -2.63
CA ALA A 247 -2.97 -37.10 -2.37
C ALA A 247 -4.41 -37.19 -2.90
N GLY A 248 -5.23 -36.15 -2.67
CA GLY A 248 -6.61 -36.08 -3.18
C GLY A 248 -6.68 -36.04 -4.71
N ALA A 249 -5.85 -35.22 -5.35
CA ALA A 249 -5.76 -35.13 -6.82
C ALA A 249 -5.27 -36.44 -7.44
N LEU A 250 -4.29 -37.11 -6.82
CA LEU A 250 -3.78 -38.40 -7.26
C LEU A 250 -4.84 -39.51 -7.12
N ALA A 251 -5.62 -39.51 -6.03
CA ALA A 251 -6.71 -40.45 -5.84
C ALA A 251 -7.77 -40.33 -6.94
N LEU A 252 -8.21 -39.10 -7.22
CA LEU A 252 -9.17 -38.81 -8.27
C LEU A 252 -8.63 -39.16 -9.67
N GLY A 253 -7.41 -38.71 -10.00
CA GLY A 253 -6.77 -38.99 -11.28
C GLY A 253 -6.55 -40.49 -11.52
N ALA A 254 -6.08 -41.22 -10.51
CA ALA A 254 -5.89 -42.66 -10.60
C ALA A 254 -7.22 -43.43 -10.75
N ALA A 255 -8.30 -42.96 -10.10
CA ALA A 255 -9.63 -43.54 -10.26
C ALA A 255 -10.15 -43.34 -11.68
N LEU A 256 -10.02 -42.13 -12.24
CA LEU A 256 -10.40 -41.82 -13.62
C LEU A 256 -9.61 -42.65 -14.64
N LEU A 257 -8.32 -42.90 -14.38
CA LEU A 257 -7.44 -43.75 -15.20
C LEU A 257 -7.59 -45.25 -14.89
N ARG A 258 -8.57 -45.66 -14.09
CA ARG A 258 -8.84 -47.06 -13.69
C ARG A 258 -7.64 -47.78 -13.03
N ARG A 259 -6.74 -47.03 -12.38
CA ARG A 259 -5.61 -47.56 -11.59
C ARG A 259 -6.01 -47.82 -10.14
N GLY A 260 -6.85 -48.84 -9.94
CA GLY A 260 -7.51 -49.15 -8.66
C GLY A 260 -6.60 -49.22 -7.42
N PRO A 261 -5.46 -49.93 -7.45
CA PRO A 261 -4.56 -49.98 -6.29
C PRO A 261 -3.97 -48.62 -5.90
N LEU A 262 -3.58 -47.81 -6.90
CA LEU A 262 -3.03 -46.47 -6.68
C LEU A 262 -4.11 -45.52 -6.14
N ALA A 263 -5.31 -45.56 -6.73
CA ALA A 263 -6.45 -44.75 -6.28
C ALA A 263 -6.79 -45.01 -4.81
N ARG A 264 -6.85 -46.29 -4.40
CA ARG A 264 -7.10 -46.67 -3.00
C ARG A 264 -5.99 -46.18 -2.07
N ARG A 265 -4.72 -46.41 -2.40
CA ARG A 265 -3.59 -45.95 -1.58
C ARG A 265 -3.60 -44.43 -1.39
N ALA A 266 -3.78 -43.68 -2.49
CA ALA A 266 -3.84 -42.22 -2.46
C ALA A 266 -5.06 -41.71 -1.67
N ALA A 267 -6.23 -42.34 -1.83
CA ALA A 267 -7.45 -42.02 -1.07
C ALA A 267 -7.29 -42.28 0.43
N THR A 268 -6.59 -43.37 0.82
CA THR A 268 -6.27 -43.64 2.22
C THR A 268 -5.37 -42.55 2.79
N VAL A 269 -4.30 -42.17 2.08
CA VAL A 269 -3.40 -41.09 2.52
C VAL A 269 -4.16 -39.77 2.66
N TRP A 270 -4.96 -39.39 1.66
CA TRP A 270 -5.80 -38.20 1.72
C TRP A 270 -6.77 -38.21 2.91
N SER A 271 -7.41 -39.36 3.15
CA SER A 271 -8.36 -39.52 4.28
C SER A 271 -7.66 -39.37 5.62
N LEU A 272 -6.48 -39.98 5.80
CA LEU A 272 -5.70 -39.89 7.04
C LEU A 272 -5.23 -38.47 7.32
N LEU A 273 -4.71 -37.77 6.31
CA LEU A 273 -4.27 -36.37 6.44
C LEU A 273 -5.44 -35.43 6.76
N THR A 274 -6.59 -35.64 6.09
CA THR A 274 -7.81 -34.86 6.34
C THR A 274 -8.35 -35.12 7.75
N ALA A 275 -8.33 -36.38 8.20
CA ALA A 275 -8.77 -36.77 9.53
C ALA A 275 -7.86 -36.21 10.64
N ASP A 276 -6.53 -36.25 10.48
CA ASP A 276 -5.58 -35.60 11.40
C ASP A 276 -5.87 -34.09 11.48
N PHE A 277 -6.05 -33.45 10.33
CA PHE A 277 -6.32 -32.01 10.30
C PHE A 277 -7.66 -31.65 10.97
N ALA A 278 -8.72 -32.38 10.67
CA ALA A 278 -10.04 -32.20 11.29
C ALA A 278 -10.00 -32.45 12.80
N SER A 279 -9.31 -33.51 13.24
CA SER A 279 -9.18 -33.87 14.65
C SER A 279 -8.46 -32.76 15.43
N ARG A 280 -7.33 -32.25 14.92
CA ARG A 280 -6.62 -31.12 15.57
C ARG A 280 -7.48 -29.87 15.69
N ARG A 281 -8.29 -29.54 14.67
CA ARG A 281 -9.17 -28.36 14.71
C ARG A 281 -10.34 -28.54 15.68
N TRP A 282 -10.91 -29.74 15.72
CA TRP A 282 -12.01 -30.09 16.63
C TRP A 282 -11.57 -30.18 18.09
N LEU A 283 -10.45 -30.83 18.38
CA LEU A 283 -9.91 -30.98 19.74
C LEU A 283 -9.58 -29.64 20.41
N ASN A 284 -9.29 -28.61 19.62
CA ASN A 284 -9.05 -27.25 20.10
C ASN A 284 -10.33 -26.41 20.21
N GLY A 285 -11.47 -26.89 19.70
CA GLY A 285 -12.75 -26.18 19.67
C GLY A 285 -13.81 -26.73 20.62
N PRO A 286 -15.07 -26.25 20.48
CA PRO A 286 -16.22 -26.79 21.18
C PRO A 286 -16.39 -28.28 20.87
N LEU A 287 -16.37 -29.14 21.88
CA LEU A 287 -16.47 -30.59 21.74
C LEU A 287 -17.93 -31.04 21.49
N THR A 288 -18.55 -30.51 20.44
CA THR A 288 -19.92 -30.84 20.04
C THR A 288 -19.93 -31.61 18.71
N TRP A 289 -20.95 -32.42 18.48
CA TRP A 289 -21.08 -33.18 17.23
C TRP A 289 -21.28 -32.25 16.01
N ARG A 290 -22.02 -31.15 16.18
CA ARG A 290 -22.22 -30.14 15.13
C ARG A 290 -20.89 -29.53 14.70
N GLU A 291 -20.02 -29.25 15.67
CA GLU A 291 -18.67 -28.77 15.42
C GLU A 291 -17.81 -29.83 14.74
N ALA A 292 -17.89 -31.10 15.16
CA ALA A 292 -17.16 -32.20 14.53
C ALA A 292 -17.48 -32.32 13.02
N VAL A 293 -18.77 -32.29 12.66
CA VAL A 293 -19.21 -32.31 11.25
C VAL A 293 -18.72 -31.07 10.51
N ARG A 294 -18.83 -29.88 11.11
CA ARG A 294 -18.33 -28.63 10.53
C ARG A 294 -16.82 -28.68 10.27
N MET A 295 -16.05 -29.19 11.23
CA MET A 295 -14.60 -29.34 11.13
C MET A 295 -14.22 -30.34 10.05
N LEU A 296 -14.91 -31.48 9.94
CA LEU A 296 -14.65 -32.46 8.89
C LEU A 296 -14.83 -31.86 7.48
N VAL A 297 -15.99 -31.23 7.23
CA VAL A 297 -16.31 -30.66 5.91
C VAL A 297 -15.34 -29.53 5.55
N SER A 298 -15.11 -28.58 6.47
CA SER A 298 -14.20 -27.46 6.20
C SER A 298 -12.74 -27.92 6.09
N SER A 299 -12.30 -28.93 6.85
CA SER A 299 -10.94 -29.47 6.75
C SER A 299 -10.67 -30.22 5.46
N ALA A 300 -11.66 -30.84 4.84
CA ALA A 300 -11.53 -31.42 3.51
C ALA A 300 -11.37 -30.33 2.42
N ALA A 301 -12.03 -29.19 2.59
CA ALA A 301 -12.03 -28.09 1.62
C ALA A 301 -10.83 -27.13 1.74
N ILE A 302 -10.32 -26.89 2.96
CA ILE A 302 -9.24 -25.92 3.21
C ILE A 302 -7.97 -26.23 2.40
N PRO A 303 -7.40 -27.45 2.40
CA PRO A 303 -6.14 -27.73 1.71
C PRO A 303 -6.14 -27.37 0.21
N PRO A 304 -7.06 -27.88 -0.63
CA PRO A 304 -7.07 -27.54 -2.05
C PRO A 304 -7.32 -26.04 -2.29
N VAL A 305 -8.16 -25.40 -1.48
CA VAL A 305 -8.42 -23.95 -1.58
C VAL A 305 -7.18 -23.14 -1.21
N ALA A 306 -6.47 -23.51 -0.14
CA ALA A 306 -5.23 -22.87 0.29
C ALA A 306 -4.13 -23.00 -0.77
N VAL A 307 -3.93 -24.21 -1.32
CA VAL A 307 -2.96 -24.47 -2.40
C VAL A 307 -3.31 -23.69 -3.65
N TRP A 308 -4.59 -23.67 -4.06
CA TRP A 308 -5.04 -22.88 -5.20
C TRP A 308 -4.72 -21.38 -5.02
N HIS A 309 -5.08 -20.81 -3.87
CA HIS A 309 -4.79 -19.40 -3.58
C HIS A 309 -3.28 -19.13 -3.53
N ARG A 310 -2.49 -20.03 -2.96
CA ARG A 310 -1.02 -19.94 -2.93
C ARG A 310 -0.42 -19.92 -4.33
N LEU A 311 -0.81 -20.86 -5.20
CA LEU A 311 -0.33 -20.96 -6.58
C LEU A 311 -0.78 -19.76 -7.43
N ALA A 312 -2.02 -19.33 -7.28
CA ALA A 312 -2.54 -18.14 -7.94
C ALA A 312 -1.75 -16.88 -7.53
N GLY A 313 -1.40 -16.76 -6.25
CA GLY A 313 -0.52 -15.71 -5.73
C GLY A 313 0.88 -15.77 -6.34
N GLU A 314 1.54 -16.94 -6.31
CA GLU A 314 2.87 -17.13 -6.92
C GLU A 314 2.87 -16.78 -8.42
N TRP A 315 1.81 -17.14 -9.15
CA TRP A 315 1.66 -16.76 -10.54
C TRP A 315 1.44 -15.26 -10.72
N THR A 316 0.57 -14.64 -9.91
CA THR A 316 0.23 -13.21 -10.00
C THR A 316 1.47 -12.34 -9.73
N PHE A 317 2.24 -12.70 -8.70
CA PHE A 317 3.39 -11.94 -8.23
C PHE A 317 4.74 -12.47 -8.73
N ARG A 318 4.76 -13.32 -9.77
CA ARG A 318 5.99 -13.92 -10.32
C ARG A 318 7.04 -12.90 -10.78
N GLY A 319 6.58 -11.72 -11.22
CA GLY A 319 7.42 -10.59 -11.65
C GLY A 319 7.50 -9.46 -10.62
N ALA A 320 6.91 -9.64 -9.43
CA ALA A 320 6.84 -8.58 -8.44
C ALA A 320 8.22 -8.21 -7.91
N ARG A 321 8.49 -6.91 -7.91
CA ARG A 321 9.65 -6.31 -7.23
C ARG A 321 9.33 -6.06 -5.77
N ARG A 322 10.37 -6.00 -4.93
CA ARG A 322 10.24 -5.66 -3.51
C ARG A 322 9.62 -4.27 -3.36
N ASP A 323 10.25 -3.25 -3.92
CA ASP A 323 9.82 -1.85 -3.80
C ASP A 323 9.50 -1.27 -5.18
N PRO A 324 8.21 -1.26 -5.59
CA PRO A 324 7.81 -0.71 -6.88
C PRO A 324 7.80 0.84 -6.86
N PRO A 325 7.79 1.49 -8.04
CA PRO A 325 7.56 2.92 -8.12
C PRO A 325 6.27 3.37 -7.42
N LEU A 326 6.31 4.57 -6.82
CA LEU A 326 5.16 5.24 -6.23
C LEU A 326 4.79 6.55 -6.93
N ALA A 327 5.77 7.18 -7.57
CA ALA A 327 5.59 8.43 -8.27
C ALA A 327 6.16 8.35 -9.69
N VAL A 328 5.48 9.04 -10.61
CA VAL A 328 5.97 9.29 -11.97
C VAL A 328 6.10 10.78 -12.16
N LEU A 329 7.33 11.21 -12.39
CA LEU A 329 7.68 12.57 -12.73
C LEU A 329 7.67 12.67 -14.25
N LEU A 330 7.16 13.77 -14.79
CA LEU A 330 6.93 13.94 -16.23
C LEU A 330 7.54 15.26 -16.67
N ASP A 331 8.36 15.23 -17.72
CA ASP A 331 8.61 16.47 -18.45
C ASP A 331 7.31 16.96 -19.11
N ARG A 332 7.26 18.28 -19.36
CA ARG A 332 6.09 18.94 -19.93
C ARG A 332 6.13 18.90 -21.46
N ASP A 333 7.05 19.66 -22.03
CA ASP A 333 7.16 19.91 -23.46
C ASP A 333 7.76 18.69 -24.17
N ASP A 334 7.22 18.35 -25.34
CA ASP A 334 7.52 17.14 -26.14
C ASP A 334 7.38 15.78 -25.42
N THR A 335 6.94 15.78 -24.16
CA THR A 335 6.61 14.59 -23.39
C THR A 335 5.10 14.43 -23.17
N ILE A 336 4.44 15.35 -22.44
CA ILE A 336 2.97 15.29 -22.21
C ILE A 336 2.19 16.27 -23.09
N ILE A 337 2.82 17.37 -23.55
CA ILE A 337 2.28 18.28 -24.56
C ILE A 337 3.28 18.45 -25.71
N VAL A 338 2.81 18.88 -26.88
CA VAL A 338 3.68 19.17 -28.03
C VAL A 338 4.55 20.39 -27.72
N ASP A 339 5.86 20.31 -27.96
CA ASP A 339 6.73 21.47 -27.79
C ASP A 339 6.39 22.56 -28.81
N ARG A 340 6.14 23.77 -28.29
CA ARG A 340 5.91 24.99 -29.06
C ARG A 340 6.93 26.01 -28.57
N PRO A 341 7.77 26.60 -29.45
CA PRO A 341 8.81 27.54 -29.03
C PRO A 341 8.22 28.68 -28.19
N TYR A 342 8.66 28.75 -26.93
CA TYR A 342 8.25 29.77 -25.97
C TYR A 342 6.72 29.88 -25.77
N LEU A 343 6.05 28.73 -25.60
CA LEU A 343 4.60 28.65 -25.38
C LEU A 343 4.13 29.60 -24.26
N ASN A 344 3.44 30.67 -24.66
CA ASN A 344 2.96 31.74 -23.78
C ASN A 344 1.45 32.01 -23.91
N ASP A 345 0.76 31.26 -24.78
CA ASP A 345 -0.70 31.30 -24.97
C ASP A 345 -1.30 29.94 -24.57
N PRO A 346 -2.21 29.89 -23.58
CA PRO A 346 -2.91 28.67 -23.19
C PRO A 346 -3.63 27.96 -24.35
N ALA A 347 -4.08 28.68 -25.37
CA ALA A 347 -4.74 28.08 -26.54
C ALA A 347 -3.79 27.18 -27.36
N GLY A 348 -2.48 27.37 -27.22
CA GLY A 348 -1.45 26.54 -27.86
C GLY A 348 -1.16 25.21 -27.15
N VAL A 349 -1.78 24.95 -25.98
CA VAL A 349 -1.61 23.69 -25.25
C VAL A 349 -2.27 22.53 -26.01
N GLU A 350 -1.44 21.64 -26.53
CA GLU A 350 -1.85 20.47 -27.29
C GLU A 350 -1.23 19.20 -26.67
N PRO A 351 -2.02 18.28 -26.09
CA PRO A 351 -1.49 17.02 -25.57
C PRO A 351 -0.76 16.17 -26.61
N THR A 352 0.32 15.50 -26.22
CA THR A 352 0.94 14.48 -27.08
C THR A 352 -0.02 13.30 -27.28
N ARG A 353 0.17 12.55 -28.36
CA ARG A 353 -0.72 11.46 -28.75
C ARG A 353 -0.86 10.41 -27.63
N GLY A 354 -2.06 10.36 -27.04
CA GLY A 354 -2.42 9.39 -26.00
C GLY A 354 -1.87 9.72 -24.60
N ALA A 355 -1.48 10.97 -24.35
CA ALA A 355 -1.09 11.44 -23.03
C ALA A 355 -2.19 11.26 -21.98
N ASP A 356 -3.43 11.65 -22.32
CA ASP A 356 -4.63 11.44 -21.52
C ASP A 356 -4.77 9.98 -21.03
N ARG A 357 -4.65 9.02 -21.96
CA ARG A 357 -4.74 7.60 -21.68
C ARG A 357 -3.58 7.12 -20.83
N ALA A 358 -2.37 7.60 -21.11
CA ALA A 358 -1.15 7.22 -20.39
C ALA A 358 -1.22 7.67 -18.93
N LEU A 359 -1.52 8.95 -18.68
CA LEU A 359 -1.66 9.52 -17.33
C LEU A 359 -2.83 8.88 -16.58
N GLY A 360 -3.97 8.67 -17.25
CA GLY A 360 -5.11 7.98 -16.64
C GLY A 360 -4.78 6.55 -16.19
N ARG A 361 -3.89 5.84 -16.90
CA ARG A 361 -3.43 4.50 -16.46
C ARG A 361 -2.56 4.55 -15.22
N LEU A 362 -1.70 5.57 -15.08
CA LEU A 362 -0.88 5.77 -13.89
C LEU A 362 -1.76 6.10 -12.67
N ARG A 363 -2.69 7.05 -12.82
CA ARG A 363 -3.65 7.44 -11.76
C ARG A 363 -4.49 6.26 -11.28
N ARG A 364 -5.02 5.45 -12.20
CA ARG A 364 -5.79 4.23 -11.85
C ARG A 364 -4.96 3.20 -11.08
N ARG A 365 -3.64 3.29 -11.11
CA ARG A 365 -2.72 2.45 -10.33
C ARG A 365 -2.25 3.11 -9.05
N GLY A 366 -2.78 4.29 -8.70
CA GLY A 366 -2.46 5.01 -7.47
C GLY A 366 -1.09 5.69 -7.49
N LEU A 367 -0.46 5.82 -8.66
CA LEU A 367 0.82 6.50 -8.78
C LEU A 367 0.59 8.01 -8.71
N LEU A 368 1.40 8.67 -7.89
CA LEU A 368 1.45 10.12 -7.80
C LEU A 368 2.14 10.68 -9.04
N LEU A 369 1.60 11.77 -9.59
CA LEU A 369 2.08 12.38 -10.82
C LEU A 369 2.58 13.79 -10.53
N ALA A 370 3.81 14.10 -10.93
CA ALA A 370 4.33 15.46 -10.86
C ALA A 370 4.95 15.90 -12.18
N VAL A 371 4.84 17.19 -12.47
CA VAL A 371 5.49 17.80 -13.64
C VAL A 371 6.84 18.37 -13.22
N VAL A 372 7.89 18.11 -14.01
CA VAL A 372 9.26 18.59 -13.79
C VAL A 372 9.79 19.19 -15.10
N THR A 373 9.78 20.52 -15.21
CA THR A 373 10.01 21.19 -16.51
C THR A 373 10.94 22.42 -16.44
N ASN A 374 11.78 22.58 -17.48
CA ASN A 374 12.63 23.76 -17.67
C ASN A 374 11.89 24.80 -18.53
N GLN A 375 11.75 26.03 -18.04
CA GLN A 375 11.03 27.14 -18.68
C GLN A 375 11.91 28.39 -18.77
N SER A 376 13.06 28.30 -19.45
CA SER A 376 14.02 29.42 -19.58
C SER A 376 13.51 30.60 -20.41
N GLY A 377 12.35 30.48 -21.06
CA GLY A 377 11.68 31.60 -21.72
C GLY A 377 11.42 32.78 -20.77
N VAL A 378 11.23 32.50 -19.47
CA VAL A 378 11.05 33.53 -18.44
C VAL A 378 12.34 34.31 -18.21
N ALA A 379 13.47 33.65 -17.93
CA ALA A 379 14.76 34.33 -17.78
C ALA A 379 15.19 35.11 -19.03
N ARG A 380 14.72 34.70 -20.22
CA ARG A 380 14.97 35.39 -21.50
C ARG A 380 14.01 36.54 -21.79
N GLY A 381 12.99 36.77 -20.96
CA GLY A 381 11.97 37.80 -21.18
C GLY A 381 11.01 37.51 -22.34
N LEU A 382 10.94 36.25 -22.80
CA LEU A 382 10.11 35.80 -23.91
C LEU A 382 8.72 35.34 -23.46
N ILE A 383 8.58 34.99 -22.18
CA ILE A 383 7.35 34.56 -21.53
C ILE A 383 7.28 35.26 -20.18
N SER A 384 6.15 35.86 -19.84
CA SER A 384 5.92 36.39 -18.49
C SER A 384 5.59 35.26 -17.49
N PRO A 385 5.87 35.43 -16.18
CA PRO A 385 5.46 34.48 -15.15
C PRO A 385 3.95 34.19 -15.15
N GLU A 386 3.13 35.21 -15.46
CA GLU A 386 1.67 35.11 -15.55
C GLU A 386 1.27 34.21 -16.72
N GLN A 387 1.81 34.43 -17.92
CA GLN A 387 1.57 33.57 -19.09
C GLN A 387 1.99 32.13 -18.83
N LEU A 388 3.13 31.91 -18.18
CA LEU A 388 3.57 30.56 -17.81
C LEU A 388 2.58 29.89 -16.85
N THR A 389 2.04 30.65 -15.89
CA THR A 389 1.03 30.17 -14.94
C THR A 389 -0.26 29.78 -15.66
N GLU A 390 -0.73 30.60 -16.60
CA GLU A 390 -1.94 30.33 -17.40
C GLU A 390 -1.77 29.09 -18.29
N VAL A 391 -0.61 28.95 -18.95
CA VAL A 391 -0.28 27.75 -19.75
C VAL A 391 -0.26 26.50 -18.88
N ASN A 392 0.41 26.54 -17.72
CA ASN A 392 0.45 25.39 -16.80
C ASN A 392 -0.94 25.05 -16.24
N ALA A 393 -1.76 26.05 -15.94
CA ALA A 393 -3.15 25.86 -15.52
C ALA A 393 -3.95 25.14 -16.60
N ARG A 394 -3.79 25.53 -17.87
CA ARG A 394 -4.44 24.86 -19.00
C ARG A 394 -3.94 23.42 -19.20
N VAL A 395 -2.65 23.15 -19.03
CA VAL A 395 -2.13 21.77 -19.03
C VAL A 395 -2.78 20.95 -17.92
N ASN A 396 -2.90 21.50 -16.70
CA ASN A 396 -3.55 20.82 -15.59
C ASN A 396 -5.05 20.60 -15.83
N GLU A 397 -5.74 21.52 -16.49
CA GLU A 397 -7.14 21.37 -16.87
C GLU A 397 -7.35 20.21 -17.87
N VAL A 398 -6.49 20.11 -18.88
CA VAL A 398 -6.63 19.10 -19.95
C VAL A 398 -6.08 17.73 -19.56
N LEU A 399 -4.98 17.68 -18.81
CA LEU A 399 -4.25 16.44 -18.53
C LEU A 399 -4.19 16.06 -17.05
N GLY A 400 -4.54 16.97 -16.15
CA GLY A 400 -4.45 16.78 -14.71
C GLY A 400 -5.49 15.81 -14.13
N PRO A 401 -5.59 15.74 -12.79
CA PRO A 401 -4.78 16.50 -11.84
C PRO A 401 -3.34 15.97 -11.73
N PHE A 402 -2.39 16.86 -11.43
CA PHE A 402 -1.04 16.52 -10.99
C PHE A 402 -0.91 16.82 -9.49
N ASP A 403 -0.19 15.96 -8.78
CA ASP A 403 0.03 16.05 -7.33
C ASP A 403 1.12 17.08 -6.99
N SER A 404 2.01 17.43 -7.93
CA SER A 404 3.03 18.47 -7.74
C SER A 404 3.51 19.06 -9.07
N TRP A 405 3.97 20.31 -9.05
CA TRP A 405 4.58 21.01 -10.18
C TRP A 405 5.93 21.59 -9.76
N GLN A 406 6.99 21.22 -10.48
CA GLN A 406 8.34 21.74 -10.28
C GLN A 406 8.79 22.40 -11.58
N VAL A 407 9.01 23.71 -11.54
CA VAL A 407 9.26 24.53 -12.73
C VAL A 407 10.52 25.36 -12.52
N CYS A 408 11.52 25.15 -13.37
CA CYS A 408 12.73 25.95 -13.37
C CYS A 408 12.63 27.09 -14.38
N VAL A 409 12.56 28.33 -13.91
CA VAL A 409 12.47 29.53 -14.78
C VAL A 409 13.83 30.13 -15.19
N HIS A 410 14.92 29.60 -14.62
CA HIS A 410 16.29 30.09 -14.81
C HIS A 410 16.89 29.77 -16.20
N GLY A 411 17.76 30.66 -16.67
CA GLY A 411 18.60 30.51 -17.84
C GLY A 411 19.79 29.57 -17.62
N GLU A 412 20.54 29.31 -18.68
CA GLU A 412 21.69 28.40 -18.65
C GLU A 412 22.84 28.89 -17.74
N THR A 413 23.01 30.21 -17.62
CA THR A 413 24.13 30.84 -16.91
C THR A 413 23.84 31.19 -15.45
N ASP A 414 22.61 30.98 -14.97
CA ASP A 414 22.17 31.45 -13.65
C ASP A 414 22.71 30.61 -12.49
N GLY A 415 23.40 29.50 -12.76
CA GLY A 415 24.01 28.65 -11.73
C GLY A 415 23.03 27.99 -10.76
N CYS A 416 21.75 27.91 -11.13
CA CYS A 416 20.72 27.32 -10.27
C CYS A 416 20.88 25.79 -10.12
N ARG A 417 20.36 25.24 -9.02
CA ARG A 417 20.37 23.78 -8.75
C ARG A 417 19.13 23.06 -9.28
N CYS A 418 18.14 23.78 -9.79
CA CYS A 418 16.86 23.20 -10.23
C CYS A 418 16.85 22.83 -11.72
N ARG A 419 17.55 23.57 -12.59
CA ARG A 419 17.53 23.34 -14.05
C ARG A 419 18.08 21.97 -14.40
N LYS A 420 17.29 21.14 -15.09
CA LYS A 420 17.78 19.86 -15.64
C LYS A 420 18.99 20.14 -16.56
N PRO A 421 20.13 19.44 -16.42
CA PRO A 421 20.30 18.11 -15.82
C PRO A 421 20.55 18.05 -14.29
N GLN A 422 20.48 19.17 -13.56
CA GLN A 422 20.60 19.13 -12.10
C GLN A 422 19.40 18.41 -11.46
N PRO A 423 19.58 17.69 -10.33
CA PRO A 423 18.54 16.87 -9.72
C PRO A 423 17.50 17.68 -8.92
N GLY A 424 17.69 19.00 -8.75
CA GLY A 424 16.94 19.79 -7.78
C GLY A 424 15.42 19.71 -7.92
N MET A 425 14.87 19.77 -9.14
CA MET A 425 13.42 19.62 -9.33
C MET A 425 12.92 18.18 -9.09
N VAL A 426 13.73 17.17 -9.38
CA VAL A 426 13.37 15.76 -9.11
C VAL A 426 13.28 15.52 -7.61
N LEU A 427 14.26 16.03 -6.86
CA LEU A 427 14.28 15.96 -5.40
C LEU A 427 13.11 16.74 -4.78
N ALA A 428 12.85 17.96 -5.26
CA ALA A 428 11.72 18.77 -4.79
C ALA A 428 10.37 18.11 -5.09
N ALA A 429 10.21 17.46 -6.25
CA ALA A 429 9.01 16.69 -6.56
C ALA A 429 8.86 15.50 -5.62
N ALA A 430 9.93 14.72 -5.41
CA ALA A 430 9.92 13.57 -4.50
C ALA A 430 9.53 13.98 -3.07
N GLU A 431 10.08 15.08 -2.57
CA GLU A 431 9.75 15.67 -1.27
C GLU A 431 8.28 16.11 -1.19
N ALA A 432 7.80 16.88 -2.17
CA ALA A 432 6.41 17.34 -2.22
C ALA A 432 5.40 16.17 -2.27
N LEU A 433 5.78 15.08 -2.94
CA LEU A 433 4.97 13.86 -3.02
C LEU A 433 5.13 12.93 -1.81
N ALA A 434 6.05 13.24 -0.88
CA ALA A 434 6.37 12.36 0.23
C ALA A 434 6.75 10.93 -0.23
N VAL A 435 7.56 10.85 -1.30
CA VAL A 435 8.06 9.61 -1.90
C VAL A 435 9.59 9.67 -1.97
N PRO A 436 10.32 8.61 -1.59
CA PRO A 436 11.77 8.61 -1.69
C PRO A 436 12.18 8.62 -3.19
N PRO A 437 13.21 9.38 -3.58
CA PRO A 437 13.60 9.50 -5.00
C PRO A 437 13.82 8.17 -5.72
N SER A 438 14.35 7.16 -5.01
CA SER A 438 14.53 5.79 -5.52
C SER A 438 13.24 5.07 -5.93
N ARG A 439 12.08 5.58 -5.49
CA ARG A 439 10.74 5.12 -5.87
C ARG A 439 10.02 6.07 -6.85
N CYS A 440 10.73 7.06 -7.39
CA CYS A 440 10.28 7.91 -8.48
C CYS A 440 10.80 7.39 -9.83
N VAL A 441 10.00 7.60 -10.88
CA VAL A 441 10.44 7.42 -12.27
C VAL A 441 10.23 8.73 -13.01
N LEU A 442 11.28 9.35 -13.57
CA LEU A 442 11.15 10.47 -14.48
C LEU A 442 11.03 9.97 -15.92
N ILE A 443 9.97 10.42 -16.61
CA ILE A 443 9.75 10.24 -18.04
C ILE A 443 9.96 11.59 -18.73
N GLY A 444 10.87 11.64 -19.70
CA GLY A 444 11.17 12.85 -20.47
C GLY A 444 11.74 12.49 -21.84
N ASP A 445 11.91 13.49 -22.71
CA ASP A 445 12.38 13.32 -24.08
C ASP A 445 13.84 13.70 -24.30
N THR A 446 14.50 14.30 -23.30
CA THR A 446 15.89 14.77 -23.42
C THR A 446 16.86 13.96 -22.57
N GLY A 447 18.16 14.01 -22.93
CA GLY A 447 19.22 13.44 -22.08
C GLY A 447 19.33 14.15 -20.73
N GLY A 448 18.93 15.43 -20.67
CA GLY A 448 18.87 16.22 -19.43
C GLY A 448 17.90 15.64 -18.40
N ASP A 449 16.76 15.10 -18.85
CA ASP A 449 15.81 14.39 -17.97
C ASP A 449 16.43 13.14 -17.36
N VAL A 450 17.07 12.33 -18.21
CA VAL A 450 17.72 11.09 -17.78
C VAL A 450 18.79 11.38 -16.72
N GLN A 451 19.64 12.38 -16.97
CA GLN A 451 20.70 12.76 -16.04
C GLN A 451 20.14 13.31 -14.72
N ALA A 452 19.12 14.17 -14.77
CA ALA A 452 18.49 14.71 -13.56
C ALA A 452 17.87 13.61 -12.69
N ALA A 453 17.24 12.61 -13.31
CA ALA A 453 16.66 11.48 -12.59
C ALA A 453 17.74 10.63 -11.90
N LEU A 454 18.77 10.22 -12.66
CA LEU A 454 19.83 9.35 -12.15
C LEU A 454 20.65 10.05 -11.05
N ALA A 455 20.93 11.34 -11.21
CA ALA A 455 21.61 12.14 -10.19
C ALA A 455 20.80 12.29 -8.90
N ALA A 456 19.48 12.15 -8.97
CA ALA A 456 18.58 12.12 -7.82
C ALA A 456 18.35 10.69 -7.28
N GLU A 457 19.04 9.67 -7.80
CA GLU A 457 18.79 8.25 -7.53
C GLU A 457 17.41 7.74 -7.96
N ALA A 458 16.68 8.53 -8.76
CA ALA A 458 15.43 8.12 -9.38
C ALA A 458 15.69 7.28 -10.64
N GLN A 459 14.67 6.56 -11.07
CA GLN A 459 14.74 5.83 -12.34
C GLN A 459 14.38 6.76 -13.51
N ALA A 460 14.95 6.50 -14.68
CA ALA A 460 14.64 7.24 -15.91
C ALA A 460 13.97 6.38 -16.97
N VAL A 461 13.08 6.99 -17.76
CA VAL A 461 12.61 6.48 -19.05
C VAL A 461 12.69 7.60 -20.08
N LEU A 462 13.58 7.46 -21.06
CA LEU A 462 13.66 8.36 -22.20
C LEU A 462 12.58 8.00 -23.23
N VAL A 463 11.86 9.01 -23.73
CA VAL A 463 10.93 8.90 -24.86
C VAL A 463 11.45 9.76 -26.01
N PRO A 464 12.28 9.21 -26.91
CA PRO A 464 12.92 10.00 -27.95
C PRO A 464 11.92 10.64 -28.91
N THR A 465 12.14 11.90 -29.23
CA THR A 465 11.46 12.64 -30.30
C THR A 465 12.40 12.88 -31.47
N ARG A 466 11.96 13.64 -32.47
CA ARG A 466 12.83 14.07 -33.58
C ARG A 466 13.91 15.06 -33.12
N ARG A 467 13.76 15.64 -31.92
CA ARG A 467 14.67 16.65 -31.36
C ARG A 467 15.70 16.04 -30.41
N THR A 468 15.42 14.87 -29.86
CA THR A 468 16.37 14.12 -29.03
C THR A 468 17.62 13.77 -29.83
N LEU A 469 18.80 14.07 -29.28
CA LEU A 469 20.05 13.85 -29.98
C LEU A 469 20.41 12.35 -29.99
N PRO A 470 20.99 11.81 -31.08
CA PRO A 470 21.38 10.39 -31.13
C PRO A 470 22.29 9.96 -29.97
N ALA A 471 23.22 10.83 -29.56
CA ALA A 471 24.11 10.58 -28.42
C ALA A 471 23.35 10.48 -27.07
N GLU A 472 22.26 11.24 -26.89
CA GLU A 472 21.42 11.14 -25.70
C GLU A 472 20.68 9.80 -25.66
N ILE A 473 20.22 9.31 -26.82
CA ILE A 473 19.57 8.00 -26.94
C ILE A 473 20.55 6.88 -26.61
N GLU A 474 21.75 6.92 -27.19
CA GLU A 474 22.81 5.93 -26.93
C GLU A 474 23.20 5.90 -25.44
N HIS A 475 23.38 7.09 -24.83
CA HIS A 475 23.63 7.19 -23.40
C HIS A 475 22.48 6.61 -22.56
N ALA A 476 21.23 6.92 -22.91
CA ALA A 476 20.07 6.39 -22.19
C ALA A 476 19.90 4.87 -22.36
N GLN A 477 20.30 4.29 -23.48
CA GLN A 477 20.26 2.82 -23.67
C GLN A 477 21.21 2.07 -22.73
N THR A 478 22.28 2.72 -22.25
CA THR A 478 23.24 2.12 -21.32
C THR A 478 22.94 2.42 -19.85
N SER A 479 22.31 3.55 -19.56
CA SER A 479 22.12 4.07 -18.20
C SER A 479 20.66 4.07 -17.72
N ALA A 480 19.69 3.94 -18.63
CA ALA A 480 18.27 4.08 -18.36
C ALA A 480 17.42 3.15 -19.26
N ARG A 481 16.09 3.33 -19.23
CA ARG A 481 15.17 2.69 -20.15
C ARG A 481 14.83 3.64 -21.29
N VAL A 482 14.63 3.10 -22.49
CA VAL A 482 14.16 3.86 -23.65
C VAL A 482 12.83 3.27 -24.13
N ALA A 483 11.85 4.13 -24.37
CA ALA A 483 10.53 3.75 -24.86
C ALA A 483 10.20 4.50 -26.15
N ALA A 484 9.52 3.83 -27.08
CA ALA A 484 9.16 4.43 -28.37
C ALA A 484 8.05 5.50 -28.25
N SER A 485 7.30 5.50 -27.15
CA SER A 485 6.21 6.44 -26.90
C SER A 485 5.95 6.60 -25.40
N LEU A 486 5.23 7.66 -25.01
CA LEU A 486 4.75 7.86 -23.65
C LEU A 486 3.90 6.67 -23.15
N ASN A 487 3.09 6.07 -24.03
CA ASN A 487 2.27 4.91 -23.68
C ASN A 487 3.12 3.65 -23.41
N ASP A 488 4.24 3.48 -24.11
CA ASP A 488 5.19 2.40 -23.89
C ASP A 488 5.98 2.64 -22.60
N ALA A 489 6.40 3.88 -22.35
CA ALA A 489 7.06 4.29 -21.11
C ALA A 489 6.18 3.97 -19.89
N VAL A 490 4.91 4.40 -19.92
CA VAL A 490 3.92 4.05 -18.88
C VAL A 490 3.74 2.53 -18.76
N SER A 491 3.79 1.78 -19.86
CA SER A 491 3.69 0.32 -19.81
C SER A 491 4.92 -0.35 -19.22
N LEU A 492 6.10 0.26 -19.29
CA LEU A 492 7.30 -0.18 -18.58
C LEU A 492 7.14 0.07 -17.08
N VAL A 493 6.76 1.29 -16.68
CA VAL A 493 6.54 1.63 -15.26
C VAL A 493 5.49 0.72 -14.62
N LEU A 494 4.34 0.55 -15.27
CA LEU A 494 3.24 -0.25 -14.72
C LEU A 494 3.50 -1.76 -14.71
N ARG A 495 4.51 -2.25 -15.43
CA ARG A 495 4.97 -3.64 -15.30
C ARG A 495 5.70 -3.87 -13.98
N GLU A 496 6.34 -2.85 -13.43
CA GLU A 496 7.09 -2.92 -12.17
C GLU A 496 6.19 -2.80 -10.93
N CYS A 497 5.02 -2.17 -11.08
CA CYS A 497 3.99 -2.09 -10.04
C CYS A 497 3.17 -3.39 -9.88
N ARG A 498 3.52 -4.49 -10.57
CA ARG A 498 2.80 -5.78 -10.51
C ARG A 498 3.31 -6.68 -9.40
#